data_AF-A0A7Y5VMS4-F1
#
_entry.id   AF-A0A7Y5VMS4-F1
#
_cell.length_a   1.000
_cell.length_b   1.000
_cell.length_c   1.000
_cell.angle_alpha   90.00
_cell.angle_beta   90.00
_cell.angle_gamma   90.00
#
_symmetry.space_group_name_H-M   'P 1'
#
loop_
_entity.id
_entity.type
_entity.pdbx_description
1 polymer ?
#
loop_
_entity_poly.entity_id
_entity_poly.type
_entity_poly.pdbx_seq_one_letter_code
_entity_poly.pdbx_strand_id
1 'polypeptide(L)' 'MLDAQLLTQFSHVAEMAFVETGLKDGKPGYWFQDRKLVRVFVPENEIYERLEKRKHTLFGQR' A
#
# COMPACT_ATOMS: atom_id res chain seq x y z
N MET A 1 -7.55 8.91 -8.08
CA MET A 1 -7.85 8.97 -6.64
C MET A 1 -8.40 7.61 -6.25
N LEU A 2 -7.59 6.83 -5.53
CA LEU A 2 -7.96 5.48 -5.09
C LEU A 2 -9.12 5.50 -4.09
N ASP A 3 -9.91 4.43 -4.10
CA ASP A 3 -11.00 4.24 -3.15
C ASP A 3 -10.50 3.70 -1.79
N ALA A 4 -11.28 3.94 -0.74
CA ALA A 4 -10.94 3.53 0.63
C ALA A 4 -10.86 2.01 0.81
N GLN A 5 -11.58 1.21 0.02
CA GLN A 5 -11.55 -0.24 0.12
C GLN A 5 -10.20 -0.78 -0.35
N LEU A 6 -9.67 -0.25 -1.45
CA LEU A 6 -8.35 -0.64 -1.96
C LEU A 6 -7.23 -0.31 -0.98
N LEU A 7 -7.25 0.89 -0.38
CA LEU A 7 -6.28 1.28 0.64
C LEU A 7 -6.33 0.35 1.86
N THR A 8 -7.53 -0.07 2.26
CA THR A 8 -7.74 -1.04 3.35
C THR A 8 -7.21 -2.43 3.01
N GLN A 9 -7.40 -2.90 1.77
CA GLN A 9 -6.85 -4.17 1.32
C GLN A 9 -5.32 -4.14 1.32
N PHE A 10 -4.73 -3.06 0.81
CA PHE A 10 -3.29 -2.86 0.84
C PHE A 10 -2.77 -2.82 2.28
N SER A 11 -3.41 -2.06 3.16
CA SER A 11 -3.00 -1.92 4.55
C SER A 11 -3.04 -3.27 5.28
N HIS A 12 -4.09 -4.06 5.06
CA HIS A 12 -4.20 -5.41 5.62
C HIS A 12 -3.11 -6.35 5.11
N VAL A 13 -2.85 -6.36 3.80
CA VAL A 13 -1.81 -7.20 3.19
C VAL A 13 -0.41 -6.76 3.63
N ALA A 14 -0.16 -5.46 3.72
CA ALA A 14 1.12 -4.89 4.12
C ALA A 14 1.36 -4.90 5.63
N GLU A 15 0.37 -5.27 6.43
CA GLU A 15 0.37 -5.17 7.90
C GLU A 15 0.68 -3.74 8.39
N MET A 16 0.16 -2.77 7.65
CA MET A 16 0.32 -1.33 7.93
C MET A 16 -1.05 -0.68 8.10
N ALA A 17 -1.07 0.52 8.69
CA ALA A 17 -2.22 1.42 8.75
C ALA A 17 -2.04 2.55 7.72
N PHE A 18 -3.12 2.92 7.02
CA PHE A 18 -3.13 4.12 6.20
C PHE A 18 -3.12 5.37 7.09
N VAL A 19 -2.26 6.34 6.78
CA VAL A 19 -2.11 7.58 7.55
C VAL A 19 -2.68 8.77 6.80
N GLU A 20 -2.12 9.08 5.63
CA GLU A 20 -2.50 10.28 4.86
C GLU A 20 -2.02 10.21 3.40
N THR A 21 -2.59 11.07 2.56
CA THR A 21 -2.08 11.35 1.21
C THR A 21 -0.92 12.35 1.27
N GLY A 22 0.02 12.25 0.33
CA GLY A 22 1.15 13.19 0.29
C GLY A 22 1.86 13.23 -1.07
N LEU A 23 2.78 14.18 -1.19
CA LEU A 23 3.70 14.29 -2.31
C LEU A 23 5.11 13.94 -1.83
N LYS A 24 5.82 13.11 -2.57
CA LYS A 24 7.25 12.83 -2.36
C LYS A 24 7.98 12.97 -3.69
N ASP A 25 9.00 13.82 -3.73
CA ASP A 25 9.79 14.10 -4.95
C ASP A 25 8.90 14.51 -6.15
N GLY A 26 7.84 15.28 -5.88
CA GLY A 26 6.86 15.73 -6.88
C GLY A 26 5.86 14.66 -7.33
N LYS A 27 5.89 13.45 -6.75
CA LYS A 27 4.97 12.35 -7.08
C LYS A 27 3.89 12.16 -6.01
N PRO A 28 2.61 12.05 -6.38
CA PRO A 28 1.53 11.75 -5.43
C PRO A 28 1.55 10.30 -4.96
N GLY A 29 1.16 10.10 -3.71
CA GLY A 29 1.05 8.80 -3.10
C GLY A 29 0.50 8.86 -1.69
N TYR A 30 0.75 7.79 -0.95
CA TYR A 30 0.08 7.48 0.31
C TYR A 30 1.13 7.09 1.36
N TRP A 31 0.98 7.64 2.56
CA TRP A 31 1.79 7.27 3.71
C TRP A 31 1.09 6.17 4.50
N PHE A 32 1.84 5.10 4.77
CA PHE A 32 1.43 4.00 5.61
C PHE A 32 2.36 3.90 6.82
N GLN A 33 1.87 3.37 7.93
CA GLN A 33 2.63 3.21 9.16
C GLN A 33 2.47 1.80 9.73
N ASP A 34 3.56 1.17 10.14
CA ASP A 34 3.51 -0.12 10.81
C ASP A 34 3.30 0.00 12.34
N ARG A 35 3.21 -1.13 13.04
CA ARG A 35 3.07 -1.17 14.50
C ARG A 35 4.27 -0.63 15.27
N LYS A 36 5.44 -0.52 14.63
CA LYS A 36 6.67 0.03 15.19
C LYS A 36 6.84 1.53 14.90
N LEU A 37 5.77 2.17 14.41
CA LEU A 37 5.71 3.57 14.03
C LEU A 37 6.60 3.95 12.83
N VAL A 38 7.07 2.97 12.06
CA VAL A 38 7.86 3.22 10.84
C VAL A 38 6.91 3.61 9.73
N ARG A 39 7.17 4.78 9.11
CA ARG A 39 6.37 5.30 7.98
C ARG A 39 7.00 4.92 6.64
N VAL A 40 6.17 4.48 5.71
CA VAL A 40 6.56 4.16 4.33
C VAL A 40 5.66 4.92 3.36
N PHE A 41 6.27 5.54 2.35
CA PHE A 41 5.56 6.17 1.25
C PHE A 41 5.38 5.17 0.12
N VAL A 42 4.15 5.06 -0.38
CA VAL A 42 3.81 4.21 -1.52
C VAL A 42 3.18 5.09 -2.61
N PRO A 43 3.82 5.21 -3.79
CA PRO A 43 3.24 5.90 -4.93
C PRO A 43 1.87 5.33 -5.33
N GLU A 44 0.95 6.17 -5.81
CA GLU A 44 -0.41 5.75 -6.19
C GLU A 44 -0.41 4.59 -7.21
N ASN A 45 0.52 4.61 -8.16
CA ASN A 45 0.65 3.58 -9.20
C ASN A 45 1.20 2.23 -8.70
N GLU A 46 1.88 2.19 -7.54
CA GLU A 46 2.48 0.95 -7.03
C GLU A 46 1.53 0.10 -6.17
N ILE A 47 0.43 0.67 -5.68
CA ILE A 47 -0.50 -0.01 -4.77
C ILE A 47 -1.12 -1.24 -5.45
N TYR A 48 -1.57 -1.09 -6.69
CA TYR A 48 -2.14 -2.20 -7.48
C TYR A 48 -1.10 -3.30 -7.76
N GLU A 49 0.09 -2.92 -8.25
CA GLU A 49 1.14 -3.90 -8.57
C GLU A 49 1.55 -4.74 -7.36
N ARG A 50 1.64 -4.11 -6.19
CA ARG A 50 2.03 -4.79 -4.95
C ARG A 50 0.93 -5.75 -4.48
N LEU A 51 -0.34 -5.37 -4.61
CA LEU A 51 -1.48 -6.25 -4.32
C LEU A 51 -1.50 -7.47 -5.24
N GLU A 52 -1.27 -7.28 -6.55
CA GLU A 52 -1.24 -8.38 -7.52
C GLU A 52 -0.06 -9.32 -7.31
N LYS A 53 1.14 -8.78 -7.09
CA LYS A 53 2.34 -9.58 -6.77
C LYS A 53 2.11 -10.47 -5.55
N ARG A 54 1.49 -9.93 -4.49
CA ARG A 54 1.26 -10.67 -3.25
C ARG A 54 0.16 -11.73 -3.39
N LYS A 55 -0.88 -11.48 -4.21
CA LYS A 55 -1.83 -12.54 -4.61
C LYS A 55 -1.12 -13.67 -5.34
N HIS A 56 -0.23 -13.38 -6.29
CA HIS A 56 0.52 -14.42 -7.00
C HIS A 56 1.44 -15.23 -6.07
N THR A 57 2.07 -14.60 -5.07
CA THR A 57 2.88 -15.33 -4.07
C THR A 57 2.03 -16.25 -3.17
N LEU A 58 0.81 -15.83 -2.82
CA LEU A 58 -0.07 -16.59 -1.94
C LEU A 58 -0.86 -17.69 -2.66
N PHE A 59 -1.18 -17.52 -3.94
CA PHE A 59 -2.02 -18.44 -4.72
C PHE A 59 -1.28 -19.19 -5.84
N GLY A 60 -0.05 -18.79 -6.18
CA GLY A 60 0.76 -19.38 -7.25
C GLY A 60 1.66 -20.54 -6.83
N GLN A 61 1.56 -21.03 -5.59
CA GLN A 61 2.16 -22.30 -5.17
C GLN A 61 1.08 -23.40 -5.17
N ARG A 62 0.70 -23.87 -6.36
CA ARG A 62 -0.06 -25.12 -6.55
C ARG A 62 0.41 -25.82 -7.81
#